data_AF-A0A934ZES5-F1
#
_entry.id   AF-A0A934ZES5-F1
#
_cell.length_a   1.000
_cell.length_b   1.000
_cell.length_c   1.000
_cell.angle_alpha   90.00
_cell.angle_beta   90.00
_cell.angle_gamma   90.00
#
_symmetry.space_group_name_H-M   'P 1'
#
loop_
_entity.id
_entity.type
_entity.pdbx_description
1 polymer ?
#
loop_
_entity_poly.entity_id
_entity_poly.type
_entity_poly.pdbx_seq_one_letter_code
_entity_poly.pdbx_strand_id
1 'polypeptide(L)'
;MIDEVSTMASKSVGKFGAKVSQLRKERRLSQEELAERSGVSQTFVSKMEKAETQETAGTPALVAKVLAFLDTDANKIKDLLLDEDPDGAMVGAEERAPDPSSAYDFGIDDFGPAAADSPGGTVPVAAVPPRVDPMEARRVWQEARAKERDDLMARGFLFDKTTESTQGAYGEVVDALGRAFDHRVHRLTDTHIILEMLDSTMGSSKESRARLVDCWPQELDIGCRLALNAVKQLRRQGIPITLKNVFIALAVFAGREVVKANAGRDVYLSEPPPADVPDMPF
;
A
#
# COMPACT_ATOMS: atom_id res chain seq x y z
N MET A 1 -36.82 8.75 3.27
CA MET A 1 -36.99 9.30 1.90
C MET A 1 -35.69 9.81 1.29
N ILE A 2 -34.80 10.52 2.00
CA ILE A 2 -33.50 10.95 1.41
C ILE A 2 -32.53 9.77 1.20
N ASP A 3 -32.52 8.78 2.11
CA ASP A 3 -31.60 7.63 2.02
C ASP A 3 -31.92 6.66 0.86
N GLU A 4 -33.19 6.54 0.47
CA GLU A 4 -33.62 5.65 -0.62
C GLU A 4 -33.19 6.19 -1.99
N VAL A 5 -33.30 7.50 -2.19
CA VAL A 5 -32.86 8.16 -3.44
C VAL A 5 -31.34 8.08 -3.58
N SER A 6 -30.60 8.25 -2.48
CA SER A 6 -29.15 8.09 -2.46
C SER A 6 -28.72 6.66 -2.79
N THR A 7 -29.43 5.67 -2.24
CA THR A 7 -29.17 4.24 -2.49
C THR A 7 -29.47 3.85 -3.95
N MET A 8 -30.53 4.39 -4.55
CA MET A 8 -30.84 4.16 -5.97
C MET A 8 -29.80 4.79 -6.91
N ALA A 9 -29.34 6.00 -6.58
CA ALA A 9 -28.30 6.67 -7.35
C ALA A 9 -26.97 5.90 -7.30
N SER A 10 -26.55 5.40 -6.13
CA SER A 10 -25.31 4.62 -6.01
C SER A 10 -25.37 3.28 -6.79
N LYS A 11 -26.50 2.57 -6.73
CA LYS A 11 -26.68 1.31 -7.48
C LYS A 11 -26.53 1.48 -8.99
N SER A 12 -27.07 2.57 -9.55
CA SER A 12 -26.96 2.84 -10.99
C SER A 12 -25.52 3.11 -11.45
N VAL A 13 -24.70 3.74 -10.60
CA VAL A 13 -23.28 3.99 -10.90
C VAL A 13 -22.46 2.70 -10.83
N GLY A 14 -22.74 1.82 -9.86
CA GLY A 14 -22.08 0.52 -9.77
C GLY A 14 -22.36 -0.36 -11.00
N LYS A 15 -23.61 -0.41 -11.47
CA LYS A 15 -23.97 -1.13 -12.70
C LYS A 15 -23.32 -0.52 -13.95
N PHE A 16 -23.19 0.81 -14.01
CA PHE A 16 -22.46 1.49 -15.08
C PHE A 16 -20.99 1.04 -15.14
N GLY A 17 -20.27 1.07 -14.02
CA GLY A 17 -18.87 0.64 -13.93
C GLY A 17 -18.67 -0.82 -14.36
N ALA A 18 -19.56 -1.70 -13.91
CA ALA A 18 -19.56 -3.10 -14.31
C ALA A 18 -19.75 -3.28 -15.82
N LYS A 19 -20.65 -2.51 -16.44
CA LYS A 19 -20.91 -2.59 -17.89
C LYS A 19 -19.72 -2.11 -18.71
N VAL A 20 -19.07 -1.04 -18.28
CA VAL A 20 -17.84 -0.55 -18.91
C VAL A 20 -16.73 -1.62 -18.84
N SER A 21 -16.57 -2.28 -17.69
CA SER A 21 -15.61 -3.38 -17.54
C SER A 21 -15.94 -4.56 -18.46
N GLN A 22 -17.22 -4.89 -18.62
CA GLN A 22 -17.69 -5.93 -19.54
C GLN A 22 -17.34 -5.59 -21.00
N LEU A 23 -17.72 -4.40 -21.48
CA LEU A 23 -17.45 -3.94 -22.86
C LEU A 23 -15.95 -3.93 -23.18
N ARG A 24 -15.12 -3.52 -22.21
CA ARG A 24 -13.66 -3.57 -22.35
C ARG A 24 -13.16 -5.01 -22.55
N LYS A 25 -13.67 -5.96 -21.75
CA LYS A 25 -13.30 -7.38 -21.84
C LYS A 25 -13.78 -8.04 -23.14
N GLU A 26 -14.99 -7.70 -23.61
CA GLU A 26 -15.51 -8.16 -24.90
C GLU A 26 -14.61 -7.73 -26.07
N ARG A 27 -13.98 -6.56 -25.95
CA ARG A 27 -12.97 -6.04 -26.91
C ARG A 27 -11.55 -6.54 -26.65
N ARG A 28 -11.33 -7.41 -25.66
CA ARG A 28 -10.02 -7.95 -25.26
C ARG A 28 -8.97 -6.88 -24.95
N LEU A 29 -9.39 -5.76 -24.38
CA LEU A 29 -8.50 -4.67 -24.00
C LEU A 29 -8.10 -4.75 -22.53
N SER A 30 -6.84 -4.47 -22.23
CA SER A 30 -6.40 -4.19 -20.85
C SER A 30 -6.89 -2.81 -20.40
N GLN A 31 -6.87 -2.55 -19.08
CA GLN A 31 -7.19 -1.20 -18.57
C GLN A 31 -6.19 -0.15 -19.06
N GLU A 32 -4.93 -0.54 -19.24
CA GLU A 32 -3.86 0.33 -19.73
C GLU A 32 -4.04 0.66 -21.20
N GLU A 33 -4.37 -0.33 -22.03
CA GLU A 33 -4.65 -0.13 -23.46
C GLU A 33 -5.89 0.74 -23.67
N LEU A 34 -6.94 0.54 -22.87
CA LEU A 34 -8.13 1.39 -22.93
C LEU A 34 -7.80 2.84 -22.55
N ALA A 35 -6.97 3.02 -21.52
CA ALA A 35 -6.56 4.32 -21.05
C ALA A 35 -5.72 5.06 -22.11
N GLU A 36 -4.73 4.39 -22.67
CA GLU A 36 -3.86 4.92 -23.73
C GLU A 36 -4.68 5.33 -24.96
N ARG A 37 -5.56 4.45 -25.45
CA ARG A 37 -6.38 4.74 -26.64
C ARG A 37 -7.45 5.81 -26.42
N SER A 38 -7.94 5.95 -25.20
CA SER A 38 -8.94 6.98 -24.85
C SER A 38 -8.31 8.30 -24.41
N GLY A 39 -6.98 8.37 -24.27
CA GLY A 39 -6.26 9.54 -23.78
C GLY A 39 -6.61 9.90 -22.32
N VAL A 40 -6.82 8.88 -21.48
CA VAL A 40 -7.08 9.03 -20.04
C VAL A 40 -6.04 8.24 -19.23
N SER A 41 -5.99 8.42 -17.91
CA SER A 41 -5.08 7.63 -17.06
C SER A 41 -5.65 6.25 -16.74
N GLN A 42 -4.78 5.24 -16.62
CA GLN A 42 -5.19 3.90 -16.19
C GLN A 42 -5.91 3.92 -14.84
N THR A 43 -5.45 4.75 -13.90
CA THR A 43 -6.09 4.96 -12.59
C THR A 43 -7.52 5.47 -12.73
N PHE A 44 -7.79 6.33 -13.72
CA PHE A 44 -9.15 6.81 -14.00
C PHE A 44 -10.04 5.66 -14.50
N VAL A 45 -9.56 4.83 -15.43
CA VAL A 45 -10.29 3.64 -15.91
C VAL A 45 -10.61 2.70 -14.75
N SER A 46 -9.64 2.43 -13.87
CA SER A 46 -9.83 1.57 -12.69
C SER A 46 -10.88 2.14 -11.73
N LYS A 47 -10.84 3.45 -11.45
CA LYS A 47 -11.84 4.12 -10.60
C LYS A 47 -13.24 4.09 -11.23
N MET A 48 -13.33 4.34 -12.53
CA MET A 48 -14.59 4.31 -13.27
C MET A 48 -15.24 2.92 -13.28
N GLU A 49 -14.45 1.85 -13.47
CA GLU A 49 -14.96 0.47 -13.41
C GLU A 49 -15.43 0.07 -12.00
N LYS A 50 -14.82 0.64 -10.96
CA LYS A 50 -15.14 0.35 -9.54
C LYS A 50 -16.15 1.32 -8.93
N ALA A 51 -16.54 2.38 -9.62
CA ALA A 51 -17.23 3.50 -8.98
C ALA A 51 -18.57 3.05 -8.38
N GLU A 52 -18.69 3.15 -7.06
CA GLU A 52 -19.95 2.96 -6.32
C GLU A 52 -20.73 4.28 -6.20
N THR A 53 -20.06 5.42 -6.43
CA THR A 53 -20.62 6.77 -6.33
C THR A 53 -20.25 7.63 -7.55
N GLN A 54 -21.10 8.59 -7.92
CA GLN A 54 -20.89 9.48 -9.08
C GLN A 54 -19.59 10.30 -8.96
N GLU A 55 -19.22 10.70 -7.74
CA GLU A 55 -17.97 11.43 -7.48
C GLU A 55 -16.73 10.60 -7.84
N THR A 56 -16.83 9.27 -7.68
CA THR A 56 -15.73 8.34 -7.99
C THR A 56 -15.63 8.02 -9.48
N ALA A 57 -16.74 8.10 -10.21
CA ALA A 57 -16.77 7.92 -11.67
C ALA A 57 -16.01 9.03 -12.43
N GLY A 58 -15.76 10.15 -11.76
CA GLY A 58 -14.94 11.26 -12.23
C GLY A 58 -15.64 12.20 -13.20
N THR A 59 -14.87 13.06 -13.86
CA THR A 59 -15.43 14.16 -14.66
C THR A 59 -16.20 13.63 -15.88
N PRO A 60 -17.43 14.10 -16.16
CA PRO A 60 -18.25 13.62 -17.28
C PRO A 60 -17.55 13.73 -18.64
N ALA A 61 -16.66 14.71 -18.82
CA ALA A 61 -15.84 14.85 -20.02
C ALA A 61 -14.88 13.68 -20.25
N LEU A 62 -14.32 13.09 -19.20
CA LEU A 62 -13.41 11.93 -19.30
C LEU A 62 -14.19 10.64 -19.54
N VAL A 63 -15.34 10.50 -18.88
CA VAL A 63 -16.26 9.38 -19.11
C VAL A 63 -16.70 9.36 -20.58
N ALA A 64 -17.06 10.51 -21.15
CA ALA A 64 -17.44 10.61 -22.55
C ALA A 64 -16.34 10.16 -23.52
N LYS A 65 -15.06 10.43 -23.23
CA LYS A 65 -13.93 9.96 -24.06
C LYS A 65 -13.83 8.44 -24.08
N VAL A 66 -13.93 7.80 -22.90
CA VAL A 66 -13.86 6.35 -22.81
C VAL A 66 -15.05 5.69 -23.49
N LEU A 67 -16.25 6.26 -23.31
CA LEU A 67 -17.47 5.77 -23.96
C LEU A 67 -17.44 5.92 -25.49
N ALA A 68 -16.92 7.06 -25.99
CA ALA A 68 -16.73 7.28 -27.42
C ALA A 68 -15.78 6.24 -28.03
N PHE A 69 -14.70 5.91 -27.33
CA PHE A 69 -13.78 4.85 -27.78
C PHE A 69 -14.44 3.46 -27.77
N LEU A 70 -15.28 3.18 -26.77
CA LEU A 70 -16.09 1.97 -26.69
C LEU A 70 -17.30 1.96 -27.64
N ASP A 71 -17.40 2.93 -28.56
CA ASP A 71 -18.51 3.09 -29.53
C ASP A 71 -19.89 2.97 -28.89
N THR A 72 -20.01 3.47 -27.65
CA THR A 72 -21.22 3.37 -26.85
C THR A 72 -21.63 4.74 -26.37
N ASP A 73 -22.91 5.09 -26.51
CA ASP A 73 -23.48 6.31 -25.97
C ASP A 73 -23.84 6.09 -24.49
N ALA A 74 -23.67 7.10 -23.64
CA ALA A 74 -24.15 7.10 -22.27
C ALA A 74 -25.66 6.80 -22.19
N ASN A 75 -26.43 7.26 -23.18
CA ASN A 75 -27.87 6.97 -23.27
C ASN A 75 -28.13 5.49 -23.56
N LYS A 76 -27.35 4.87 -24.45
CA LYS A 76 -27.45 3.41 -24.70
C LYS A 76 -27.14 2.59 -23.45
N ILE A 77 -26.17 3.03 -22.63
CA ILE A 77 -25.89 2.35 -21.36
C ILE A 77 -27.04 2.55 -20.38
N LYS A 78 -27.64 3.75 -20.34
CA LYS A 78 -28.80 4.00 -19.49
C LYS A 78 -30.01 3.16 -19.91
N ASP A 79 -30.25 3.02 -21.21
CA ASP A 79 -31.32 2.16 -21.73
C ASP A 79 -31.05 0.69 -21.40
N LEU A 80 -29.81 0.22 -21.58
CA LEU A 80 -29.36 -1.11 -21.16
C LEU A 80 -29.44 -1.35 -19.64
N LEU A 81 -29.44 -0.30 -18.83
CA LEU A 81 -29.61 -0.37 -17.37
C LEU A 81 -31.10 -0.37 -16.95
N LEU A 82 -32.00 0.07 -17.84
CA LEU A 82 -33.44 0.12 -17.63
C LEU A 82 -34.16 -1.10 -18.23
N ASP A 83 -33.53 -1.81 -19.17
CA ASP A 83 -34.06 -3.03 -19.81
C ASP A 83 -33.88 -4.31 -18.97
N GLU A 84 -33.52 -4.22 -17.69
CA GLU A 84 -33.59 -5.41 -16.82
C GLU A 84 -35.05 -5.70 -16.48
N ASP A 85 -35.57 -6.77 -17.07
CA ASP A 85 -36.86 -7.39 -16.75
C ASP A 85 -37.12 -7.35 -15.23
N PRO A 86 -38.27 -6.83 -14.77
CA PRO A 86 -38.60 -6.79 -13.34
C PRO A 86 -38.71 -8.19 -12.70
N ASP A 87 -38.72 -9.26 -13.51
CA ASP A 87 -38.90 -10.66 -13.11
C ASP A 87 -37.70 -11.59 -13.43
N GLY A 88 -36.55 -11.04 -13.86
CA GLY A 88 -35.40 -11.83 -14.33
C GLY A 88 -34.44 -12.32 -13.24
N ALA A 89 -34.82 -13.41 -12.55
CA ALA A 89 -33.96 -14.40 -11.88
C ALA A 89 -32.63 -13.90 -11.25
N MET A 90 -32.61 -13.91 -9.92
CA MET A 90 -31.41 -14.24 -9.14
C MET A 90 -30.71 -15.43 -9.80
N VAL A 91 -29.63 -15.18 -10.54
CA VAL A 91 -28.63 -16.21 -10.81
C VAL A 91 -28.15 -16.62 -9.44
N GLY A 92 -28.61 -17.80 -9.00
CA GLY A 92 -28.29 -18.33 -7.70
C GLY A 92 -26.80 -18.21 -7.47
N ALA A 93 -26.44 -17.56 -6.38
CA ALA A 93 -25.23 -17.88 -5.67
C ALA A 93 -25.39 -19.34 -5.21
N GLU A 94 -25.15 -20.26 -6.14
CA GLU A 94 -24.86 -21.63 -5.80
C GLU A 94 -23.57 -21.55 -5.00
N GLU A 95 -23.73 -21.67 -3.69
CA GLU A 95 -22.69 -21.77 -2.70
C GLU A 95 -21.87 -23.03 -3.03
N ARG A 96 -20.98 -22.88 -4.02
CA ARG A 96 -19.98 -23.88 -4.35
C ARG A 96 -19.02 -23.86 -3.18
N ALA A 97 -19.19 -24.81 -2.27
CA ALA A 97 -18.23 -25.11 -1.23
C ALA A 97 -16.83 -25.09 -1.87
N PRO A 98 -15.85 -24.38 -1.26
CA PRO A 98 -14.52 -24.28 -1.83
C PRO A 98 -13.98 -25.71 -1.96
N ASP A 99 -13.71 -26.12 -3.19
CA ASP A 99 -12.99 -27.35 -3.47
C ASP A 99 -11.63 -27.26 -2.74
N PRO A 100 -11.39 -28.10 -1.72
CA PRO A 100 -10.14 -28.04 -0.95
C PRO A 100 -8.92 -28.45 -1.79
N SER A 101 -9.11 -28.89 -3.05
CA SER A 101 -8.03 -29.17 -4.00
C SER A 101 -7.68 -28.00 -4.93
N SER A 102 -8.43 -26.90 -4.92
CA SER A 102 -8.23 -25.74 -5.81
C SER A 102 -7.36 -24.63 -5.20
N ALA A 103 -6.89 -24.78 -3.96
CA ALA A 103 -5.97 -23.83 -3.35
C ALA A 103 -4.53 -24.15 -3.81
N TYR A 104 -4.06 -23.37 -4.79
CA TYR A 104 -2.71 -23.36 -5.36
C TYR A 104 -2.43 -24.36 -6.48
N ASP A 105 -3.00 -24.09 -7.65
CA ASP A 105 -2.34 -24.41 -8.92
C ASP A 105 -2.08 -23.12 -9.70
N PHE A 106 -1.05 -22.38 -9.27
CA PHE A 106 -0.37 -21.45 -10.17
C PHE A 106 0.49 -22.31 -11.09
N GLY A 107 -0.12 -22.79 -12.18
CA GLY A 107 0.59 -23.48 -13.24
C GLY A 107 1.78 -22.61 -13.68
N ILE A 108 2.98 -23.14 -13.49
CA ILE A 108 4.26 -22.60 -13.99
C ILE A 108 4.36 -22.81 -15.52
N ASP A 109 3.30 -23.30 -16.16
CA ASP A 109 3.28 -23.72 -17.56
C ASP A 109 2.79 -22.65 -18.55
N ASP A 110 2.56 -21.40 -18.12
CA ASP A 110 2.21 -20.29 -19.03
C ASP A 110 3.44 -19.64 -19.71
N PHE A 111 4.63 -20.25 -19.55
CA PHE A 111 5.76 -20.03 -20.46
C PHE A 111 5.60 -20.99 -21.63
N GLY A 112 5.10 -20.47 -22.76
CA GLY A 112 4.92 -21.23 -24.00
C GLY A 112 6.14 -22.07 -24.40
N PRO A 113 5.94 -23.16 -25.16
CA PRO A 113 7.01 -24.09 -25.50
C PRO A 113 8.19 -23.35 -26.12
N ALA A 114 9.39 -23.67 -25.62
CA ALA A 114 10.65 -23.16 -26.14
C ALA A 114 10.66 -23.29 -27.67
N ALA A 115 10.77 -22.15 -28.35
CA ALA A 115 10.96 -22.11 -29.79
C ALA A 115 12.20 -22.94 -30.13
N ALA A 116 11.98 -24.11 -30.71
CA ALA A 116 13.02 -24.91 -31.31
C ALA A 116 13.61 -24.15 -32.50
N ASP A 117 14.94 -24.11 -32.53
CA ASP A 117 15.79 -23.92 -33.69
C ASP A 117 15.54 -22.67 -34.57
N SER A 118 16.13 -21.55 -34.13
CA SER A 118 16.66 -20.54 -35.07
C SER A 118 18.19 -20.65 -35.11
N PRO A 119 18.79 -21.11 -36.22
CA PRO A 119 20.23 -21.17 -36.37
C PRO A 119 20.81 -19.78 -36.67
N GLY A 120 21.79 -19.35 -35.85
CA GLY A 120 22.85 -18.47 -36.33
C GLY A 120 22.67 -16.96 -36.18
N GLY A 121 22.36 -16.48 -34.97
CA GLY A 121 22.54 -15.08 -34.60
C GLY A 121 23.33 -14.94 -33.30
N THR A 122 24.66 -14.78 -33.38
CA THR A 122 25.48 -14.40 -32.22
C THR A 122 25.14 -12.97 -31.81
N VAL A 123 24.15 -12.81 -30.94
CA VAL A 123 23.94 -11.54 -30.23
C VAL A 123 25.13 -11.36 -29.29
N PRO A 124 25.88 -10.24 -29.35
CA PRO A 124 26.97 -10.01 -28.42
C PRO A 124 26.38 -10.02 -27.01
N VAL A 125 26.83 -11.00 -26.20
CA VAL A 125 26.45 -11.11 -24.79
C VAL A 125 26.94 -9.84 -24.12
N ALA A 126 26.00 -8.92 -23.86
CA ALA A 126 26.29 -7.73 -23.07
C ALA A 126 26.90 -8.21 -21.75
N ALA A 127 28.08 -7.71 -21.43
CA ALA A 127 28.83 -8.11 -20.25
C ALA A 127 27.90 -8.01 -19.04
N VAL A 128 27.61 -9.16 -18.42
CA VAL A 128 26.81 -9.21 -17.20
C VAL A 128 27.51 -8.31 -16.18
N PRO A 129 26.86 -7.25 -15.68
CA PRO A 129 27.49 -6.37 -14.72
C PRO A 129 27.93 -7.20 -13.51
N PRO A 130 29.11 -6.92 -12.93
CA PRO A 130 29.62 -7.69 -11.81
C PRO A 130 28.58 -7.70 -10.69
N ARG A 131 28.34 -8.88 -10.11
CA ARG A 131 27.50 -9.00 -8.90
C ARG A 131 28.16 -8.22 -7.77
N VAL A 132 27.65 -7.02 -7.51
CA VAL A 132 28.04 -6.21 -6.36
C VAL A 132 27.53 -6.91 -5.10
N ASP A 133 28.36 -7.01 -4.07
CA ASP A 133 27.93 -7.53 -2.77
C ASP A 133 26.76 -6.67 -2.23
N PRO A 134 25.60 -7.26 -1.91
CA PRO A 134 24.46 -6.53 -1.34
C PRO A 134 24.79 -5.70 -0.10
N MET A 135 25.78 -6.12 0.70
CA MET A 135 26.25 -5.34 1.86
C MET A 135 26.98 -4.08 1.45
N GLU A 136 27.82 -4.17 0.43
CA GLU A 136 28.56 -3.04 -0.12
C GLU A 136 27.62 -2.06 -0.82
N ALA A 137 26.64 -2.55 -1.57
CA ALA A 137 25.59 -1.73 -2.18
C ALA A 137 24.79 -0.95 -1.12
N ARG A 138 24.45 -1.59 0.01
CA ARG A 138 23.78 -0.94 1.14
C ARG A 138 24.66 0.13 1.78
N ARG A 139 25.95 -0.15 1.99
CA ARG A 139 26.92 0.80 2.53
C ARG A 139 27.05 2.03 1.63
N VAL A 140 27.24 1.83 0.33
CA VAL A 140 27.35 2.91 -0.66
C VAL A 140 26.07 3.76 -0.70
N TRP A 141 24.90 3.12 -0.63
CA TRP A 141 23.62 3.85 -0.57
C TRP A 141 23.50 4.69 0.71
N GLN A 142 23.88 4.14 1.87
CA GLN A 142 23.88 4.86 3.15
C GLN A 142 24.89 6.02 3.17
N GLU A 143 26.09 5.82 2.62
CA GLU A 143 27.12 6.86 2.51
C GLU A 143 26.68 7.99 1.56
N ALA A 144 26.08 7.64 0.41
CA ALA A 144 25.54 8.62 -0.54
C ALA A 144 24.40 9.45 0.08
N ARG A 145 23.48 8.81 0.81
CA ARG A 145 22.41 9.50 1.54
C ARG A 145 22.93 10.37 2.69
N ALA A 146 23.92 9.87 3.45
CA ALA A 146 24.53 10.66 4.52
C ALA A 146 25.21 11.92 3.95
N LYS A 147 25.91 11.79 2.83
CA LYS A 147 26.52 12.93 2.13
C LYS A 147 25.47 13.90 1.60
N GLU A 148 24.39 13.40 0.99
CA GLU A 148 23.27 14.23 0.52
C GLU A 148 22.63 15.01 1.67
N ARG A 149 22.45 14.37 2.83
CA ARG A 149 21.96 15.02 4.05
C ARG A 149 22.93 16.10 4.53
N ASP A 150 24.21 15.81 4.59
CA ASP A 150 25.23 16.76 5.03
C ASP A 150 25.33 17.96 4.05
N ASP A 151 25.18 17.73 2.74
CA ASP A 151 25.09 18.77 1.72
C ASP A 151 23.81 19.62 1.87
N LEU A 152 22.67 18.99 2.18
CA LEU A 152 21.41 19.70 2.45
C LEU A 152 21.49 20.53 3.74
N MET A 153 22.13 20.01 4.78
CA MET A 153 22.45 20.73 6.02
C MET A 153 23.35 21.95 5.74
N ALA A 154 24.43 21.76 4.99
CA ALA A 154 25.36 22.83 4.64
C ALA A 154 24.71 23.94 3.80
N ARG A 155 23.67 23.60 3.02
CA ARG A 155 22.89 24.55 2.21
C ARG A 155 21.72 25.18 2.98
N GLY A 156 21.54 24.86 4.27
CA GLY A 156 20.45 25.37 5.09
C GLY A 156 19.07 24.83 4.72
N PHE A 157 19.00 23.74 3.94
CA PHE A 157 17.75 23.05 3.61
C PHE A 157 17.33 22.08 4.71
N LEU A 158 18.27 21.57 5.49
CA LEU A 158 17.99 20.87 6.73
C LEU A 158 18.32 21.79 7.91
N PHE A 159 17.28 22.08 8.71
CA PHE A 159 17.27 22.77 10.00
C PHE A 159 17.50 24.30 10.00
N ASP A 160 16.38 25.02 9.90
CA ASP A 160 15.98 25.85 11.02
C ASP A 160 15.00 25.04 11.88
N LYS A 161 15.34 24.78 13.16
CA LYS A 161 14.46 24.06 14.12
C LYS A 161 13.10 24.75 14.32
N THR A 162 12.93 25.96 13.80
CA THR A 162 11.68 26.71 13.85
C THR A 162 10.78 26.49 12.64
N THR A 163 11.23 25.81 11.58
CA THR A 163 10.40 25.65 10.37
C THR A 163 9.50 24.43 10.46
N GLU A 164 8.20 24.71 10.60
CA GLU A 164 7.02 23.84 10.50
C GLU A 164 6.86 23.10 9.15
N SER A 165 7.96 22.94 8.40
CA SER A 165 7.97 22.38 7.06
C SER A 165 7.69 20.88 7.11
N THR A 166 6.51 20.49 6.63
CA THR A 166 6.07 19.10 6.46
C THR A 166 7.06 18.24 5.68
N GLN A 167 7.88 18.84 4.82
CA GLN A 167 8.92 18.13 4.07
C GLN A 167 10.07 17.63 4.96
N GLY A 168 10.40 18.33 6.04
CA GLY A 168 11.49 17.93 6.93
C GLY A 168 11.16 16.66 7.73
N ALA A 169 9.98 16.63 8.37
CA ALA A 169 9.53 15.47 9.12
C ALA A 169 9.37 14.23 8.23
N TYR A 170 8.85 14.41 7.02
CA TYR A 170 8.73 13.32 6.05
C TYR A 170 10.09 12.79 5.60
N GLY A 171 11.09 13.67 5.41
CA GLY A 171 12.46 13.28 5.10
C GLY A 171 13.08 12.37 6.17
N GLU A 172 12.95 12.74 7.45
CA GLU A 172 13.45 11.95 8.57
C GLU A 172 12.79 10.56 8.67
N VAL A 173 11.47 10.50 8.41
CA VAL A 173 10.72 9.23 8.34
C VAL A 173 11.24 8.34 7.21
N VAL A 174 11.44 8.91 6.02
CA VAL A 174 11.96 8.17 4.86
C VAL A 174 13.37 7.64 5.14
N ASP A 175 14.21 8.45 5.78
CA ASP A 175 15.56 8.06 6.16
C ASP A 175 15.56 6.95 7.22
N ALA A 176 14.71 7.07 8.26
CA ALA A 176 14.53 6.05 9.28
C ALA A 176 14.02 4.73 8.70
N LEU A 177 13.06 4.79 7.77
CA LEU A 177 12.59 3.62 7.01
C LEU A 177 13.72 2.99 6.19
N GLY A 178 14.54 3.79 5.51
CA GLY A 178 15.70 3.31 4.77
C GLY A 178 16.72 2.59 5.64
N ARG A 179 16.99 3.11 6.85
CA ARG A 179 17.86 2.46 7.84
C ARG A 179 17.26 1.16 8.37
N ALA A 180 15.97 1.14 8.64
CA ALA A 180 15.25 -0.03 9.16
C ALA A 180 15.00 -1.12 8.10
N PHE A 181 15.02 -0.77 6.81
CA PHE A 181 14.80 -1.69 5.71
C PHE A 181 15.91 -2.73 5.57
N ASP A 182 15.52 -3.97 5.29
CA ASP A 182 16.41 -5.11 5.09
C ASP A 182 15.86 -5.91 3.92
N HIS A 183 16.54 -5.88 2.78
CA HIS A 183 16.11 -6.53 1.53
C HIS A 183 15.97 -8.05 1.64
N ARG A 184 16.60 -8.69 2.64
CA ARG A 184 16.45 -10.14 2.87
C ARG A 184 15.11 -10.49 3.53
N VAL A 185 14.50 -9.50 4.18
CA VAL A 185 13.37 -9.69 5.09
C VAL A 185 12.12 -8.96 4.60
N HIS A 186 12.31 -7.75 4.07
CA HIS A 186 11.28 -6.81 3.68
C HIS A 186 11.20 -6.69 2.15
N ARG A 187 10.00 -6.45 1.63
CA ARG A 187 9.79 -6.09 0.22
C ARG A 187 9.76 -4.57 0.08
N LEU A 188 10.17 -4.05 -1.07
CA LEU A 188 10.06 -2.62 -1.38
C LEU A 188 8.60 -2.11 -1.31
N THR A 189 7.64 -3.00 -1.60
CA THR A 189 6.22 -2.70 -1.41
C THR A 189 5.86 -2.44 0.06
N ASP A 190 6.57 -3.06 1.02
CA ASP A 190 6.30 -2.89 2.44
C ASP A 190 6.65 -1.44 2.87
N THR A 191 7.72 -0.86 2.34
CA THR A 191 8.09 0.55 2.60
C THR A 191 7.08 1.52 2.01
N HIS A 192 6.57 1.24 0.80
CA HIS A 192 5.59 2.11 0.16
C HIS A 192 4.28 2.18 0.94
N ILE A 193 3.78 1.02 1.41
CA ILE A 193 2.58 0.93 2.24
C ILE A 193 2.72 1.78 3.50
N ILE A 194 3.89 1.72 4.17
CA ILE A 194 4.11 2.50 5.39
C ILE A 194 4.11 4.00 5.09
N LEU A 195 4.75 4.41 3.98
CA LEU A 195 4.77 5.81 3.57
C LEU A 195 3.38 6.33 3.23
N GLU A 196 2.56 5.58 2.48
CA GLU A 196 1.18 5.95 2.17
C GLU A 196 0.32 6.06 3.45
N MET A 197 0.47 5.12 4.38
CA MET A 197 -0.24 5.18 5.65
C MET A 197 0.17 6.38 6.50
N LEU A 198 1.46 6.69 6.53
CA LEU A 198 1.98 7.85 7.24
C LEU A 198 1.50 9.14 6.59
N ASP A 199 1.49 9.24 5.26
CA ASP A 199 0.97 10.40 4.54
C ASP A 199 -0.52 10.62 4.84
N SER A 200 -1.32 9.55 4.81
CA SER A 200 -2.74 9.60 5.18
C SER A 200 -2.95 10.05 6.64
N THR A 201 -2.10 9.58 7.56
CA THR A 201 -2.20 9.92 8.98
C THR A 201 -1.71 11.34 9.27
N MET A 202 -0.60 11.76 8.66
CA MET A 202 -0.02 13.10 8.84
C MET A 202 -0.81 14.19 8.12
N GLY A 203 -1.41 13.88 6.97
CA GLY A 203 -2.26 14.80 6.21
C GLY A 203 -3.49 15.24 6.98
N SER A 204 -4.01 14.40 7.89
CA SER A 204 -5.24 14.66 8.62
C SER A 204 -5.09 15.53 9.87
N SER A 205 -3.88 15.68 10.44
CA SER A 205 -3.68 16.45 11.68
C SER A 205 -2.37 17.24 11.72
N LYS A 206 -2.45 18.55 12.01
CA LYS A 206 -1.27 19.38 12.32
C LYS A 206 -0.56 18.90 13.59
N GLU A 207 -1.31 18.41 14.57
CA GLU A 207 -0.78 17.95 15.85
C GLU A 207 0.03 16.66 15.69
N SER A 208 -0.45 15.71 14.87
CA SER A 208 0.30 14.48 14.56
C SER A 208 1.64 14.77 13.89
N ARG A 209 1.69 15.83 13.06
CA ARG A 209 2.93 16.30 12.42
C ARG A 209 3.91 16.90 13.43
N ALA A 210 3.43 17.76 14.33
CA ALA A 210 4.27 18.38 15.35
C ALA A 210 4.92 17.31 16.26
N ARG A 211 4.14 16.32 16.71
CA ARG A 211 4.64 15.23 17.55
C ARG A 211 5.73 14.39 16.88
N LEU A 212 5.67 14.24 15.56
CA LEU A 212 6.67 13.51 14.78
C LEU A 212 8.02 14.25 14.69
N VAL A 213 7.98 15.59 14.68
CA VAL A 213 9.18 16.43 14.73
C VAL A 213 9.85 16.33 16.11
N ASP A 214 9.05 16.15 17.16
CA ASP A 214 9.55 16.03 18.54
C ASP A 214 10.09 14.62 18.87
N CYS A 215 9.81 13.61 18.04
CA CYS A 215 10.32 12.26 18.24
C CYS A 215 11.85 12.23 18.09
N TRP A 216 12.52 11.51 19.00
CA TRP A 216 13.97 11.33 18.90
C TRP A 216 14.30 10.39 17.72
N PRO A 217 15.41 10.61 16.99
CA PRO A 217 15.77 9.78 15.83
C PRO A 217 15.80 8.27 16.11
N GLN A 218 16.17 7.88 17.33
CA GLN A 218 16.20 6.49 17.76
C GLN A 218 14.80 5.89 17.89
N GLU A 219 13.83 6.64 18.40
CA GLU A 219 12.44 6.20 18.52
C GLU A 219 11.80 6.03 17.15
N LEU A 220 12.14 6.93 16.22
CA LEU A 220 11.68 6.85 14.83
C LEU A 220 12.22 5.60 14.13
N ASP A 221 13.51 5.28 14.32
CA ASP A 221 14.13 4.05 13.77
C ASP A 221 13.46 2.78 14.33
N ILE A 222 13.18 2.75 15.63
CA ILE A 222 12.48 1.64 16.27
C ILE A 222 11.05 1.52 15.71
N GLY A 223 10.31 2.63 15.63
CA GLY A 223 8.96 2.68 15.09
C GLY A 223 8.90 2.17 13.65
N CYS A 224 9.80 2.63 12.78
CA CYS A 224 9.88 2.20 11.39
C CYS A 224 10.20 0.70 11.27
N ARG A 225 11.10 0.18 12.11
CA ARG A 225 11.41 -1.26 12.15
C ARG A 225 10.21 -2.10 12.61
N LEU A 226 9.49 -1.64 13.62
CA LEU A 226 8.27 -2.30 14.09
C LEU A 226 7.19 -2.30 12.99
N ALA A 227 7.03 -1.18 12.27
CA ALA A 227 6.07 -1.06 11.18
C ALA A 227 6.40 -2.01 10.01
N LEU A 228 7.67 -2.10 9.61
CA LEU A 228 8.13 -3.05 8.58
C LEU A 228 7.88 -4.50 8.99
N ASN A 229 8.18 -4.85 10.25
CA ASN A 229 7.91 -6.17 10.77
C ASN A 229 6.41 -6.49 10.86
N ALA A 230 5.58 -5.50 11.20
CA ALA A 230 4.13 -5.62 11.21
C ALA A 230 3.59 -5.93 9.81
N VAL A 231 3.96 -5.14 8.80
CA VAL A 231 3.54 -5.36 7.40
C VAL A 231 3.97 -6.73 6.89
N LYS A 232 5.22 -7.12 7.16
CA LYS A 232 5.75 -8.45 6.83
C LYS A 232 4.91 -9.57 7.47
N GLN A 233 4.53 -9.42 8.74
CA GLN A 233 3.76 -10.44 9.46
C GLN A 233 2.35 -10.59 8.87
N LEU A 234 1.67 -9.48 8.60
CA LEU A 234 0.36 -9.48 7.95
C LEU A 234 0.41 -10.18 6.59
N ARG A 235 1.42 -9.83 5.78
CA ARG A 235 1.69 -10.46 4.49
C ARG A 235 1.91 -11.97 4.60
N ARG A 236 2.68 -12.42 5.60
CA ARG A 236 2.90 -13.86 5.84
C ARG A 236 1.64 -14.61 6.25
N GLN A 237 0.72 -13.95 6.93
CA GLN A 237 -0.53 -14.54 7.41
C GLN A 237 -1.69 -14.42 6.39
N GLY A 238 -1.45 -13.82 5.22
CA GLY A 238 -2.51 -13.54 4.25
C GLY A 238 -3.55 -12.52 4.75
N ILE A 239 -3.21 -11.75 5.79
CA ILE A 239 -4.11 -10.72 6.34
C ILE A 239 -3.99 -9.46 5.46
N PRO A 240 -5.11 -8.85 5.05
CA PRO A 240 -5.09 -7.60 4.30
C PRO A 240 -4.30 -6.51 5.02
N ILE A 241 -3.39 -5.85 4.31
CA ILE A 241 -2.55 -4.79 4.86
C ILE A 241 -3.34 -3.48 4.85
N THR A 242 -4.16 -3.29 5.88
CA THR A 242 -4.93 -2.07 6.12
C THR A 242 -4.34 -1.28 7.28
N LEU A 243 -4.60 0.03 7.35
CA LEU A 243 -4.13 0.89 8.44
C LEU A 243 -4.46 0.29 9.83
N LYS A 244 -5.71 -0.16 10.01
CA LYS A 244 -6.20 -0.80 11.24
C LYS A 244 -5.38 -2.05 11.59
N ASN A 245 -5.12 -2.92 10.61
CA ASN A 245 -4.39 -4.17 10.84
C ASN A 245 -2.92 -3.91 11.16
N VAL A 246 -2.29 -2.92 10.53
CA VAL A 246 -0.91 -2.55 10.84
C VAL A 246 -0.81 -1.95 12.24
N PHE A 247 -1.75 -1.12 12.68
CA PHE A 247 -1.79 -0.63 14.06
C PHE A 247 -1.96 -1.74 15.09
N ILE A 248 -2.87 -2.70 14.85
CA ILE A 248 -3.04 -3.86 15.72
C ILE A 248 -1.74 -4.67 15.80
N ALA A 249 -1.12 -4.94 14.65
CA ALA A 249 0.15 -5.67 14.60
C ALA A 249 1.25 -4.90 15.33
N LEU A 250 1.36 -3.59 15.14
CA LEU A 250 2.30 -2.71 15.85
C LEU A 250 2.12 -2.80 17.37
N ALA A 251 0.88 -2.73 17.86
CA ALA A 251 0.60 -2.85 19.30
C ALA A 251 1.04 -4.21 19.86
N VAL A 252 0.78 -5.30 19.11
CA VAL A 252 1.23 -6.65 19.49
C VAL A 252 2.76 -6.75 19.49
N PHE A 253 3.44 -6.18 18.49
CA PHE A 253 4.90 -6.18 18.42
C PHE A 253 5.54 -5.34 19.53
N ALA A 254 5.02 -4.14 19.77
CA ALA A 254 5.48 -3.27 20.85
C ALA A 254 5.33 -3.97 22.22
N GLY A 255 4.17 -4.60 22.47
CA GLY A 255 3.96 -5.39 23.69
C GLY A 255 4.96 -6.53 23.84
N ARG A 256 5.29 -7.24 22.76
CA ARG A 256 6.31 -8.31 22.78
C ARG A 256 7.72 -7.77 23.07
N GLU A 257 8.10 -6.64 22.49
CA GLU A 257 9.41 -6.04 22.75
C GLU A 257 9.53 -5.52 24.19
N VAL A 258 8.45 -4.95 24.75
CA VAL A 258 8.40 -4.58 26.17
C VAL A 258 8.55 -5.81 27.07
N VAL A 259 7.84 -6.91 26.78
CA VAL A 259 7.97 -8.16 27.54
C VAL A 259 9.39 -8.71 27.46
N LYS A 260 10.03 -8.71 26.28
CA LYS A 260 11.42 -9.15 26.13
C LYS A 260 12.41 -8.26 26.90
N ALA A 261 12.22 -6.94 26.84
CA ALA A 261 13.07 -5.99 27.58
C ALA A 261 12.96 -6.19 29.09
N ASN A 262 11.78 -6.61 29.58
CA ASN A 262 11.54 -6.89 30.98
C ASN A 262 11.90 -8.32 31.39
N ALA A 263 11.89 -9.30 30.48
CA ALA A 263 12.22 -10.70 30.80
C ALA A 263 13.70 -10.91 31.21
N GLY A 264 14.59 -9.95 30.89
CA GLY A 264 15.98 -9.94 31.34
C GLY A 264 16.25 -9.04 32.55
N ARG A 265 15.25 -8.28 33.01
CA ARG A 265 15.29 -7.63 34.31
C ARG A 265 14.60 -8.58 35.25
N ASP A 266 15.36 -9.27 36.11
CA ASP A 266 14.75 -9.77 37.34
C ASP A 266 14.03 -8.58 37.94
N VAL A 267 12.71 -8.59 37.83
CA VAL A 267 11.88 -7.71 38.62
C VAL A 267 12.15 -8.21 40.02
N TYR A 268 13.16 -7.61 40.66
CA TYR A 268 13.21 -7.51 42.10
C TYR A 268 11.87 -6.86 42.44
N LEU A 269 10.84 -7.68 42.59
CA LEU A 269 9.78 -7.44 43.54
C LEU A 269 10.58 -7.14 44.79
N SER A 270 10.76 -5.85 45.07
CA SER A 270 11.41 -5.41 46.28
C SER A 270 10.77 -6.25 47.36
N GLU A 271 11.56 -7.17 47.95
CA GLU A 271 11.07 -7.90 49.11
C GLU A 271 10.51 -6.82 50.03
N PRO A 272 9.28 -6.97 50.53
CA PRO A 272 8.70 -5.98 51.41
C PRO A 272 9.77 -5.68 52.47
N PRO A 273 10.10 -4.40 52.71
CA PRO A 273 11.18 -4.05 53.62
C PRO A 273 10.98 -4.84 54.91
N PRO A 274 12.04 -5.45 55.47
CA PRO A 274 11.90 -6.31 56.63
C PRO A 274 11.12 -5.56 57.72
N ALA A 275 10.20 -6.24 58.39
CA ALA A 275 9.23 -5.65 59.32
C ALA A 275 9.88 -4.84 60.48
N ASP A 276 11.19 -4.92 60.63
CA ASP A 276 11.98 -4.29 61.67
C ASP A 276 12.68 -2.99 61.23
N VAL A 277 12.42 -2.45 60.02
CA VAL A 277 12.96 -1.13 59.64
C VAL A 277 12.13 -0.03 60.32
N PRO A 278 12.69 0.75 61.26
CA PRO A 278 11.97 1.82 61.93
C PRO A 278 11.59 2.91 60.92
N ASP A 279 10.37 3.45 61.01
CA ASP A 279 9.93 4.59 60.21
C ASP A 279 10.92 5.75 60.37
N MET A 280 11.69 6.00 59.30
CA MET A 280 12.58 7.15 59.23
C MET A 280 11.73 8.37 58.88
N PRO A 281 11.78 9.46 59.67
CA PRO A 281 11.06 10.68 59.34
C PRO A 281 11.72 11.31 58.10
N PHE A 282 10.94 11.45 57.03
CA PHE A 282 11.25 12.33 55.91
C PHE A 282 10.84 13.76 56.22
#